data_AF-A0A3E0VZ04-F1
#
_entry.id   AF-A0A3E0VZ04-F1
#
_cell.length_a   1.000
_cell.length_b   1.000
_cell.length_c   1.000
_cell.angle_alpha   90.00
_cell.angle_beta   90.00
_cell.angle_gamma   90.00
#
_symmetry.space_group_name_H-M   'P 1'
#
loop_
_entity.id
_entity.type
_entity.pdbx_description
1 polymer ?
#
loop_
_entity_poly.entity_id
_entity_poly.type
_entity_poly.pdbx_seq_one_letter_code
_entity_poly.pdbx_strand_id
1 'polypeptide(L)'
;MRRDRTDDAAWVTLPAEGFDGAVPAFPLPAIPIYDIYWEDKRRIKEFDKDATDDLHAREIELWEDLWSKPQAAMWSKLSLKYEVAAYVRGYIESTSAESNSGLKTAALRMAAEIGLSLPGMHSLRWRFSEDELSVKRSSAPARKAATSAKARFAALSNG
;
A
#
# COMPACT_ATOMS: atom_id res chain seq x y z
N MET A 1 -32.63 -25.71 -18.44
CA MET A 1 -32.94 -24.32 -18.07
C MET A 1 -31.65 -23.69 -17.53
N ARG A 2 -30.87 -23.03 -18.41
CA ARG A 2 -29.66 -22.30 -17.97
C ARG A 2 -30.15 -21.00 -17.33
N ARG A 3 -29.96 -20.85 -16.02
CA ARG A 3 -30.16 -19.57 -15.34
C ARG A 3 -29.07 -18.65 -15.85
N ASP A 4 -29.46 -17.69 -16.67
CA ASP A 4 -28.66 -16.52 -16.97
C ASP A 4 -28.42 -15.81 -15.64
N ARG A 5 -27.17 -15.80 -15.17
CA ARG A 5 -26.82 -15.09 -13.93
C ARG A 5 -26.35 -13.70 -14.34
N THR A 6 -27.30 -12.82 -14.59
CA THR A 6 -27.07 -11.38 -14.67
C THR A 6 -26.84 -10.85 -13.26
N ASP A 7 -25.67 -11.15 -12.69
CA ASP A 7 -25.16 -10.50 -11.46
C ASP A 7 -23.69 -10.10 -11.70
N ASP A 8 -23.46 -9.33 -12.77
CA ASP A 8 -22.21 -8.58 -12.89
C ASP A 8 -22.39 -7.28 -12.11
N ALA A 9 -22.09 -7.31 -10.81
CA ALA A 9 -21.95 -6.10 -10.03
C ALA A 9 -20.95 -5.16 -10.75
N ALA A 10 -21.42 -3.96 -11.12
CA ALA A 10 -20.67 -3.04 -11.95
C ALA A 10 -19.34 -2.62 -11.28
N TRP A 11 -18.27 -2.63 -12.06
CA TRP A 11 -16.96 -2.15 -11.61
C TRP A 11 -17.02 -0.66 -11.28
N VAL A 12 -16.41 -0.26 -10.17
CA VAL A 12 -16.22 1.14 -9.79
C VAL A 12 -14.97 1.67 -10.49
N THR A 13 -15.14 2.79 -11.20
CA THR A 13 -14.04 3.47 -11.89
C THR A 13 -13.54 4.62 -11.02
N LEU A 14 -12.25 4.59 -10.67
CA LEU A 14 -11.57 5.59 -9.84
C LEU A 14 -11.08 6.78 -10.68
N PRO A 15 -11.01 8.00 -10.10
CA PRO A 15 -10.48 9.18 -10.78
C PRO A 15 -9.00 9.01 -11.10
N ALA A 16 -8.63 9.29 -12.35
CA ALA A 16 -7.29 9.07 -12.87
C ALA A 16 -6.23 10.03 -12.26
N GLU A 17 -6.61 11.30 -12.11
CA GLU A 17 -5.76 12.41 -11.61
C GLU A 17 -5.40 12.30 -10.11
N GLY A 18 -5.90 11.28 -9.40
CA GLY A 18 -5.78 11.17 -7.94
C GLY A 18 -7.04 11.61 -7.20
N PHE A 19 -6.90 11.85 -5.90
CA PHE A 19 -7.99 12.36 -5.06
C PHE A 19 -7.90 13.89 -4.98
N ASP A 20 -8.99 14.55 -5.38
CA ASP A 20 -9.15 16.00 -5.42
C ASP A 20 -9.82 16.58 -4.16
N GLY A 21 -10.24 15.71 -3.24
CA GLY A 21 -10.85 16.10 -1.98
C GLY A 21 -9.82 16.54 -0.92
N ALA A 22 -10.32 17.11 0.17
CA ALA A 22 -9.47 17.48 1.29
C ALA A 22 -8.88 16.22 1.96
N VAL A 23 -7.55 16.18 2.08
CA VAL A 23 -6.85 15.15 2.87
C VAL A 23 -7.28 15.31 4.33
N PRO A 24 -7.89 14.28 4.95
CA PRO A 24 -8.28 14.36 6.36
C PRO A 24 -7.04 14.41 7.25
N ALA A 25 -7.15 15.06 8.41
CA ALA A 25 -6.10 15.00 9.42
C ALA A 25 -5.81 13.55 9.83
N PHE A 26 -4.54 13.21 10.04
CA PHE A 26 -4.14 11.88 10.49
C PHE A 26 -4.83 11.56 11.83
N PRO A 27 -5.63 10.48 11.92
CA PRO A 27 -6.56 10.32 13.03
C PRO A 27 -5.94 9.65 14.28
N LEU A 28 -4.68 9.21 14.21
CA LEU A 28 -4.01 8.50 15.29
C LEU A 28 -2.97 9.38 15.99
N PRO A 29 -2.87 9.34 17.33
CA PRO A 29 -1.89 10.13 18.08
C PRO A 29 -0.48 9.56 17.89
N ALA A 30 0.56 10.41 17.99
CA ALA A 30 1.96 9.95 17.94
C ALA A 30 2.22 8.80 18.95
N ILE A 31 3.01 7.81 18.52
CA ILE A 31 3.40 6.68 19.37
C ILE A 31 4.62 7.12 20.20
N PRO A 32 4.52 7.18 21.54
CA PRO A 32 5.66 7.57 22.35
C PRO A 32 6.76 6.50 22.29
N ILE A 33 7.93 6.89 21.83
CA ILE A 33 9.15 6.06 21.79
C ILE A 33 9.94 6.28 23.07
N TYR A 34 10.52 5.19 23.57
CA TYR A 34 11.34 5.22 24.77
C TYR A 34 12.64 4.48 24.55
N ASP A 35 13.72 5.09 25.00
CA ASP A 35 15.00 4.42 25.14
C ASP A 35 15.03 3.63 26.44
N ILE A 36 15.34 2.34 26.32
CA ILE A 36 15.37 1.42 27.46
C ILE A 36 16.78 0.88 27.57
N TYR A 37 17.49 1.32 28.61
CA TYR A 37 18.86 0.90 28.90
C TYR A 37 19.01 0.56 30.38
N TRP A 38 20.12 -0.11 30.70
CA TRP A 38 20.48 -0.46 32.06
C TRP A 38 21.61 0.45 32.52
N GLU A 39 21.39 1.14 33.63
CA GLU A 39 22.38 1.95 34.32
C GLU A 39 22.40 1.53 35.78
N ASP A 40 23.57 1.21 36.33
CA ASP A 40 23.74 0.80 37.74
C ASP A 40 22.77 -0.32 38.19
N LYS A 41 22.55 -1.33 37.34
CA LYS A 41 21.60 -2.44 37.55
C LYS A 41 20.14 -2.00 37.70
N ARG A 42 19.81 -0.75 37.35
CA ARG A 42 18.45 -0.24 37.24
C ARG A 42 18.07 -0.16 35.77
N ARG A 43 16.84 -0.54 35.47
CA ARG A 43 16.26 -0.36 34.15
C ARG A 43 15.74 1.08 34.06
N ILE A 44 16.37 1.88 33.21
CA ILE A 44 15.92 3.23 32.88
C ILE A 44 15.00 3.16 31.67
N LYS A 45 13.96 4.00 31.68
CA LYS A 45 13.03 4.19 30.57
C LYS A 45 12.94 5.69 30.34
N GLU A 46 13.64 6.17 29.33
CA GLU A 46 13.71 7.58 28.98
C GLU A 46 12.80 7.85 27.78
N PHE A 47 12.03 8.93 27.83
CA PHE A 47 11.15 9.30 26.71
C PHE A 47 11.99 9.96 25.63
N ASP A 48 12.08 9.31 24.47
CA ASP A 48 12.76 9.86 23.31
C ASP A 48 11.75 10.68 22.49
N LYS A 49 11.76 11.99 22.75
CA LYS A 49 10.88 12.93 22.06
C LYS A 49 11.24 13.04 20.57
N ASP A 50 12.51 13.04 20.22
CA ASP A 50 12.96 13.26 18.85
C ASP A 50 12.59 12.05 17.97
N ALA A 51 12.82 10.83 18.44
CA ALA A 51 12.37 9.63 17.72
C ALA A 51 10.84 9.53 17.63
N THR A 52 10.12 9.97 18.66
CA THR A 52 8.65 10.04 18.65
C THR A 52 8.15 10.97 17.54
N ASP A 53 8.73 12.17 17.44
CA ASP A 53 8.34 13.16 16.44
C ASP A 53 8.74 12.72 15.03
N ASP A 54 9.93 12.13 14.86
CA ASP A 54 10.41 11.61 13.58
C ASP A 54 9.52 10.48 13.04
N LEU A 55 9.10 9.55 13.92
CA LEU A 55 8.17 8.50 13.52
C LEU A 55 6.83 9.10 13.09
N HIS A 56 6.32 10.06 13.85
CA HIS A 56 5.03 10.68 13.55
C HIS A 56 5.07 11.49 12.24
N ALA A 57 6.17 12.17 11.95
CA ALA A 57 6.38 12.85 10.68
C ALA A 57 6.32 11.86 9.51
N ARG A 58 6.97 10.70 9.62
CA ARG A 58 6.91 9.63 8.60
C ARG A 58 5.50 9.05 8.43
N GLU A 59 4.73 8.93 9.51
CA GLU A 59 3.32 8.52 9.43
C GLU A 59 2.51 9.54 8.62
N ILE A 60 2.70 10.84 8.87
CA ILE A 60 2.01 11.94 8.17
C ILE A 60 2.41 11.98 6.70
N GLU A 61 3.70 11.87 6.38
CA GLU A 61 4.19 11.86 4.99
C GLU A 61 3.58 10.71 4.18
N LEU A 62 3.57 9.49 4.74
CA LEU A 62 2.96 8.34 4.08
C LEU A 62 1.44 8.49 3.97
N TRP A 63 0.80 9.04 5.00
CA TRP A 63 -0.63 9.33 4.98
C TRP A 63 -1.00 10.29 3.84
N GLU A 64 -0.28 11.40 3.69
CA GLU A 64 -0.49 12.36 2.61
C GLU A 64 -0.27 11.74 1.22
N ASP A 65 0.81 10.96 1.05
CA ASP A 65 1.06 10.24 -0.21
C ASP A 65 -0.07 9.25 -0.54
N LEU A 66 -0.58 8.51 0.46
CA LEU A 66 -1.71 7.61 0.25
C LEU A 66 -2.97 8.37 -0.15
N TRP A 67 -3.30 9.45 0.55
CA TRP A 67 -4.50 10.23 0.27
C TRP A 67 -4.42 11.01 -1.05
N SER A 68 -3.25 11.17 -1.66
CA SER A 68 -3.13 11.68 -3.03
C SER A 68 -3.61 10.70 -4.11
N LYS A 69 -3.68 9.39 -3.80
CA LYS A 69 -3.94 8.34 -4.79
C LYS A 69 -5.43 8.27 -5.18
N PRO A 70 -5.77 7.79 -6.40
CA PRO A 70 -7.15 7.60 -6.85
C PRO A 70 -8.05 6.83 -5.88
N GLN A 71 -7.49 5.85 -5.17
CA GLN A 71 -8.20 5.00 -4.21
C GLN A 71 -8.79 5.82 -3.05
N ALA A 72 -8.19 6.97 -2.71
CA ALA A 72 -8.64 7.82 -1.63
C ALA A 72 -10.04 8.43 -1.88
N ALA A 73 -10.47 8.54 -3.13
CA ALA A 73 -11.87 8.86 -3.45
C ALA A 73 -12.86 7.84 -2.85
N MET A 74 -12.50 6.55 -2.91
CA MET A 74 -13.30 5.50 -2.29
C MET A 74 -13.12 5.44 -0.78
N TRP A 75 -11.92 5.67 -0.25
CA TRP A 75 -11.71 5.73 1.20
C TRP A 75 -12.52 6.86 1.84
N SER A 76 -12.57 8.03 1.21
CA SER A 76 -13.42 9.15 1.61
C SER A 76 -14.89 8.76 1.61
N LYS A 77 -15.38 8.23 0.48
CA LYS A 77 -16.78 7.81 0.31
C LYS A 77 -17.22 6.75 1.32
N LEU A 78 -16.33 5.82 1.67
CA LEU A 78 -16.58 4.71 2.58
C LEU A 78 -16.15 5.00 4.03
N SER A 79 -15.63 6.20 4.32
CA SER A 79 -15.12 6.61 5.64
C SER A 79 -13.99 5.72 6.20
N LEU A 80 -13.14 5.16 5.34
CA LEU A 80 -12.08 4.18 5.70
C LEU A 80 -10.81 4.81 6.29
N LYS A 81 -10.92 5.98 6.92
CA LYS A 81 -9.75 6.75 7.38
C LYS A 81 -8.94 6.00 8.44
N TYR A 82 -9.58 5.18 9.28
CA TYR A 82 -8.88 4.45 10.33
C TYR A 82 -8.17 3.21 9.78
N GLU A 83 -8.73 2.55 8.78
CA GLU A 83 -8.15 1.41 8.08
C GLU A 83 -6.91 1.83 7.30
N VAL A 84 -6.96 2.99 6.62
CA VAL A 84 -5.79 3.59 5.96
C VAL A 84 -4.73 3.97 7.01
N ALA A 85 -5.12 4.52 8.16
CA ALA A 85 -4.16 4.90 9.20
C ALA A 85 -3.51 3.67 9.87
N ALA A 86 -4.27 2.59 10.05
CA ALA A 86 -3.75 1.30 10.50
C ALA A 86 -2.75 0.72 9.48
N TYR A 87 -3.04 0.84 8.18
CA TYR A 87 -2.10 0.45 7.14
C TYR A 87 -0.80 1.28 7.17
N VAL A 88 -0.87 2.61 7.34
CA VAL A 88 0.32 3.48 7.50
C VAL A 88 1.25 2.93 8.58
N ARG A 89 0.70 2.67 9.78
CA ARG A 89 1.46 2.11 10.91
C ARG A 89 2.04 0.75 10.61
N GLY A 90 1.20 -0.17 10.17
CA GLY A 90 1.62 -1.54 9.90
C GLY A 90 2.66 -1.61 8.78
N TYR A 91 2.56 -0.74 7.78
CA TYR A 91 3.55 -0.63 6.72
C TYR A 91 4.90 -0.17 7.26
N ILE A 92 4.94 0.97 7.98
CA ILE A 92 6.18 1.49 8.57
C ILE A 92 6.82 0.44 9.49
N GLU A 93 6.03 -0.16 10.40
CA GLU A 93 6.50 -1.20 11.31
C GLU A 93 7.08 -2.41 10.55
N SER A 94 6.41 -2.83 9.46
CA SER A 94 6.86 -3.96 8.62
C SER A 94 8.15 -3.71 7.83
N THR A 95 8.57 -2.44 7.72
CA THR A 95 9.83 -2.03 7.07
C THR A 95 10.96 -1.79 8.05
N SER A 96 10.68 -1.82 9.35
CA SER A 96 11.71 -1.66 10.39
C SER A 96 12.71 -2.82 10.41
N ALA A 97 13.90 -2.56 10.95
CA ALA A 97 14.94 -3.58 11.10
C ALA A 97 14.48 -4.78 11.96
N GLU A 98 13.61 -4.53 12.94
CA GLU A 98 13.06 -5.53 13.85
C GLU A 98 11.78 -6.22 13.31
N SER A 99 11.39 -5.93 12.05
CA SER A 99 10.19 -6.52 11.46
C SER A 99 10.31 -8.04 11.29
N ASN A 100 9.22 -8.73 11.60
CA ASN A 100 9.05 -10.16 11.32
C ASN A 100 8.10 -10.43 10.13
N SER A 101 8.01 -11.70 9.70
CA SER A 101 7.15 -12.13 8.59
C SER A 101 5.66 -11.95 8.85
N GLY A 102 5.22 -12.02 10.11
CA GLY A 102 3.84 -11.77 10.52
C GLY A 102 3.42 -10.33 10.24
N LEU A 103 4.24 -9.35 10.61
CA LEU A 103 4.00 -7.93 10.33
C LEU A 103 3.92 -7.63 8.83
N LYS A 104 4.84 -8.20 8.04
CA LYS A 104 4.83 -8.07 6.58
C LYS A 104 3.56 -8.66 5.96
N THR A 105 3.12 -9.82 6.46
CA THR A 105 1.87 -10.45 6.01
C THR A 105 0.64 -9.61 6.37
N ALA A 106 0.61 -9.05 7.58
CA ALA A 106 -0.47 -8.15 8.00
C ALA A 106 -0.54 -6.89 7.13
N ALA A 107 0.61 -6.26 6.82
CA ALA A 107 0.66 -5.09 5.94
C ALA A 107 0.13 -5.40 4.52
N LEU A 108 0.50 -6.55 3.94
CA LEU A 108 -0.02 -6.97 2.63
C LEU A 108 -1.54 -7.21 2.64
N ARG A 109 -2.07 -7.78 3.72
CA ARG A 109 -3.51 -8.00 3.90
C ARG A 109 -4.25 -6.67 4.00
N MET A 110 -3.78 -5.75 4.86
CA MET A 110 -4.36 -4.42 4.99
C MET A 110 -4.35 -3.69 3.64
N ALA A 111 -3.25 -3.73 2.90
CA ALA A 111 -3.16 -3.15 1.56
C ALA A 111 -4.22 -3.71 0.60
N ALA A 112 -4.57 -5.00 0.70
CA ALA A 112 -5.62 -5.58 -0.11
C ALA A 112 -7.02 -5.12 0.32
N GLU A 113 -7.27 -5.01 1.63
CA GLU A 113 -8.56 -4.58 2.20
C GLU A 113 -8.89 -3.13 1.82
N ILE A 114 -7.89 -2.26 1.68
CA ILE A 114 -8.08 -0.86 1.23
C ILE A 114 -7.83 -0.67 -0.28
N GLY A 115 -7.68 -1.74 -1.06
CA GLY A 115 -7.58 -1.65 -2.52
C GLY A 115 -6.28 -1.05 -3.07
N LEU A 116 -5.18 -1.08 -2.32
CA LEU A 116 -3.85 -0.70 -2.80
C LEU A 116 -3.18 -1.80 -3.63
N SER A 117 -3.52 -3.08 -3.39
CA SER A 117 -2.96 -4.21 -4.14
C SER A 117 -3.82 -4.59 -5.35
N LEU A 118 -3.21 -5.14 -6.40
CA LEU A 118 -3.96 -5.63 -7.58
C LEU A 118 -5.04 -6.67 -7.21
N PRO A 119 -4.77 -7.68 -6.35
CA PRO A 119 -5.82 -8.58 -5.87
C PRO A 119 -6.90 -7.88 -5.05
N GLY A 120 -6.53 -6.86 -4.27
CA GLY A 120 -7.46 -6.03 -3.50
C GLY A 120 -8.39 -5.23 -4.41
N MET A 121 -7.83 -4.49 -5.37
CA MET A 121 -8.58 -3.76 -6.41
C MET A 121 -9.54 -4.68 -7.16
N HIS A 122 -9.07 -5.87 -7.56
CA HIS A 122 -9.92 -6.84 -8.25
C HIS A 122 -11.07 -7.33 -7.35
N SER A 123 -10.79 -7.64 -6.08
CA SER A 123 -11.80 -8.10 -5.11
C SER A 123 -12.84 -7.03 -4.79
N LEU A 124 -12.41 -5.78 -4.67
CA LEU A 124 -13.28 -4.61 -4.44
C LEU A 124 -13.96 -4.11 -5.71
N ARG A 125 -13.65 -4.71 -6.87
CA ARG A 125 -14.14 -4.31 -8.20
C ARG A 125 -13.80 -2.86 -8.53
N TRP A 126 -12.61 -2.42 -8.15
CA TRP A 126 -12.09 -1.09 -8.47
C TRP A 126 -11.17 -1.17 -9.69
N ARG A 127 -11.31 -0.20 -10.59
CA ARG A 127 -10.44 -0.01 -11.77
C ARG A 127 -10.13 1.47 -11.97
N PHE A 128 -9.01 1.79 -12.62
CA PHE A 128 -8.76 3.15 -13.10
C PHE A 128 -9.59 3.46 -14.35
N SER A 129 -9.78 4.74 -14.65
CA SER A 129 -10.41 5.19 -15.90
C SER A 129 -9.61 4.71 -17.13
N GLU A 130 -10.33 4.36 -18.22
CA GLU A 130 -9.75 3.71 -19.42
C GLU A 130 -8.76 4.59 -20.20
N ASP A 131 -8.86 5.92 -20.06
CA ASP A 131 -8.03 6.88 -20.80
C ASP A 131 -6.53 6.79 -20.46
N GLU A 132 -6.15 6.15 -19.36
CA GLU A 132 -4.75 6.09 -18.91
C GLU A 132 -4.01 4.78 -19.25
N LEU A 133 -4.72 3.67 -19.43
CA LEU A 133 -4.07 2.41 -19.86
C LEU A 133 -3.54 2.52 -21.28
N SER A 134 -4.16 3.36 -22.12
CA SER A 134 -3.70 3.69 -23.46
C SER A 134 -2.46 4.59 -23.42
N VAL A 135 -2.43 5.62 -22.57
CA VAL A 135 -1.32 6.59 -22.43
C VAL A 135 -0.08 5.95 -21.78
N LYS A 136 -0.23 5.09 -20.77
CA LYS A 136 0.91 4.42 -20.11
C LYS A 136 1.49 3.26 -20.93
N ARG A 137 0.68 2.62 -21.77
CA ARG A 137 1.13 1.57 -22.70
C ARG A 137 1.81 2.16 -23.94
N SER A 138 1.45 3.38 -24.34
CA SER A 138 2.08 4.10 -25.45
C SER A 138 3.36 4.84 -25.06
N SER A 139 3.56 5.17 -23.77
CA SER A 139 4.79 5.81 -23.27
C SER A 139 5.88 4.84 -22.80
N ALA A 140 5.61 3.53 -22.73
CA ALA A 140 6.65 2.53 -22.52
C ALA A 140 7.41 2.27 -23.83
N PRO A 141 8.75 2.40 -23.88
CA PRO A 141 9.50 1.99 -25.06
C PRO A 141 9.23 0.50 -25.29
N ALA A 142 8.92 0.13 -26.53
CA ALA A 142 8.70 -1.24 -26.95
C ALA A 142 9.88 -2.09 -26.46
N ARG A 143 9.68 -2.85 -25.38
CA ARG A 143 10.67 -3.84 -24.92
C ARG A 143 10.87 -4.80 -26.08
N LYS A 144 12.07 -4.78 -26.69
CA LYS A 144 12.52 -5.87 -27.55
C LYS A 144 12.22 -7.16 -26.81
N ALA A 145 11.47 -8.05 -27.46
CA ALA A 145 11.07 -9.33 -26.88
C ALA A 145 12.32 -10.01 -26.29
N ALA A 146 12.41 -10.05 -24.96
CA ALA A 146 13.49 -10.75 -24.29
C ALA A 146 13.36 -12.23 -24.67
N THR A 147 14.44 -12.82 -25.16
CA THR A 147 14.52 -14.25 -25.45
C THR A 147 14.11 -15.02 -24.21
N SER A 148 12.98 -15.73 -24.33
CA SER A 148 12.38 -16.53 -23.26
C SER A 148 13.42 -17.43 -22.59
N ALA A 149 13.25 -17.68 -21.29
CA ALA A 149 14.07 -18.61 -20.52
C ALA A 149 14.18 -20.01 -21.19
N LYS A 150 13.18 -20.40 -21.99
CA LYS A 150 13.19 -21.63 -22.78
C LYS A 150 14.24 -21.62 -23.91
N ALA A 151 14.52 -20.46 -24.50
CA ALA A 151 15.57 -20.29 -25.50
C ALA A 151 16.98 -20.41 -24.90
N ARG A 152 17.15 -20.05 -23.62
CA ARG A 152 18.44 -20.17 -22.90
C ARG A 152 18.79 -21.62 -22.55
N PHE A 153 17.79 -22.45 -22.26
CA PHE A 153 18.00 -23.86 -21.94
C PHE A 153 18.39 -24.70 -23.17
N ALA A 154 17.90 -24.36 -24.36
CA ALA A 154 18.24 -25.06 -25.60
C ALA A 154 19.71 -24.87 -26.02
N ALA A 155 20.37 -23.78 -25.59
CA ALA A 155 21.76 -23.50 -25.94
C ALA A 155 22.78 -24.32 -25.12
N LEU A 156 22.35 -24.96 -24.02
CA LEU A 156 23.24 -25.73 -23.12
C LEU A 156 23.14 -27.25 -23.31
N SER A 157 22.23 -27.74 -24.16
CA SER A 157 22.03 -29.18 -24.37
C SER A 157 22.80 -29.77 -25.54
N ASN A 158 23.68 -29.00 -26.19
CA ASN A 158 24.60 -29.49 -27.22
C ASN A 158 26.05 -29.30 -26.77
N GLY A 159 26.49 -30.17 -25.86
CA GLY A 159 27.88 -30.33 -25.43
C GLY A 159 28.12 -31.79 -25.10
#